data_AF-A0A174TPJ0-F1
#
_entry.id   AF-A0A174TPJ0-F1
#
_cell.length_a   1.000
_cell.length_b   1.000
_cell.length_c   1.000
_cell.angle_alpha   90.00
_cell.angle_beta   90.00
_cell.angle_gamma   90.00
#
_symmetry.space_group_name_H-M   'P 1'
#
loop_
_entity.id
_entity.type
_entity.pdbx_description
1 polymer ?
#
loop_
_entity_poly.entity_id
_entity_poly.type
_entity_poly.pdbx_seq_one_letter_code
_entity_poly.pdbx_strand_id
1 'polypeptide(L)' 'MEIEEEFISGFCRTCNGGQTVCCEYTIEGDKRTLTFMDCAHDRCVNHAACEIYKQAHEMER' A
#
# COMPACT_ATOMS: atom_id res chain seq x y z
N MET A 1 13.12 -14.46 -6.24
CA MET A 1 12.26 -13.27 -6.28
C MET A 1 10.84 -13.78 -6.44
N GLU A 2 10.04 -13.54 -5.43
CA GLU A 2 8.62 -13.86 -5.40
C GLU A 2 7.84 -12.55 -5.21
N ILE A 3 6.63 -12.47 -5.77
CA ILE A 3 5.75 -11.32 -5.62
C ILE A 3 4.50 -11.80 -4.89
N GLU A 4 4.17 -11.14 -3.79
CA GLU A 4 2.92 -11.34 -3.05
C GLU A 4 1.99 -10.16 -3.28
N GLU A 5 0.73 -10.44 -3.61
CA GLU A 5 -0.32 -9.44 -3.80
C GLU A 5 -1.26 -9.40 -2.58
N GLU A 6 -1.55 -8.21 -2.08
CA GLU A 6 -2.50 -8.00 -0.98
C GLU A 6 -3.48 -6.87 -1.30
N PHE A 7 -4.74 -7.05 -0.92
CA PHE A 7 -5.80 -6.06 -1.11
C PHE A 7 -6.08 -5.31 0.20
N ILE A 8 -5.63 -4.08 0.30
CA ILE A 8 -5.74 -3.28 1.53
C ILE A 8 -6.89 -2.28 1.37
N SER A 9 -7.85 -2.34 2.29
CA SER A 9 -9.03 -1.48 2.28
C SER A 9 -8.96 -0.42 3.37
N GLY A 10 -9.26 0.83 3.03
CA GLY A 10 -9.26 1.94 3.98
C GLY A 10 -9.94 3.19 3.43
N PHE A 11 -10.09 4.21 4.27
CA PHE A 11 -10.67 5.47 3.85
C PHE A 11 -9.64 6.31 3.07
N CYS A 12 -9.97 6.65 1.83
CA CYS A 12 -9.18 7.57 1.02
C CYS A 12 -9.79 8.98 1.09
N ARG A 13 -9.04 9.93 1.64
CA ARG A 13 -9.48 11.33 1.74
C ARG A 13 -9.70 11.98 0.37
N THR A 14 -8.90 11.62 -0.63
CA THR A 14 -9.03 12.15 -2.00
C THR A 14 -10.33 11.68 -2.66
N CYS A 15 -10.72 10.42 -2.45
CA CYS A 15 -11.97 9.86 -2.98
C CYS A 15 -13.18 10.14 -2.06
N ASN A 16 -12.94 10.67 -0.86
CA ASN A 16 -13.92 10.85 0.21
C ASN A 16 -14.76 9.58 0.46
N GLY A 17 -14.11 8.43 0.55
CA GLY A 17 -14.79 7.15 0.69
C GLY A 17 -13.83 5.99 0.94
N GLY A 18 -14.40 4.81 1.22
CA GLY A 18 -13.63 3.57 1.30
C GLY A 18 -13.07 3.19 -0.07
N GLN A 19 -11.81 2.79 -0.11
CA GLN A 19 -11.12 2.29 -1.30
C GLN A 19 -10.38 1.00 -0.94
N THR A 20 -10.24 0.11 -1.91
CA THR A 20 -9.39 -1.08 -1.83
C THR A 20 -8.27 -0.91 -2.83
N VAL A 21 -7.02 -1.00 -2.36
CA VAL A 21 -5.82 -0.82 -3.16
C VAL A 21 -5.05 -2.13 -3.20
N CYS A 22 -4.71 -2.58 -4.41
CA CYS A 22 -3.79 -3.71 -4.58
C CYS A 22 -2.37 -3.25 -4.26
N CYS A 23 -1.67 -4.00 -3.43
CA CYS A 23 -0.29 -3.76 -3.03
C CYS A 23 0.54 -5.00 -3.37
N GLU A 24 1.66 -4.81 -4.06
CA GLU A 24 2.61 -5.88 -4.33
C GLU A 24 3.83 -5.74 -3.43
N TYR A 25 4.26 -6.87 -2.88
CA TYR A 25 5.48 -6.98 -2.11
C TYR A 25 6.46 -7.88 -2.84
N THR A 26 7.69 -7.41 -3.02
CA THR A 26 8.78 -8.25 -3.47
C THR A 26 9.41 -8.96 -2.28
N ILE A 27 9.45 -10.30 -2.37
CA ILE A 27 10.05 -11.17 -1.37
C ILE A 27 11.45 -11.59 -1.84
N GLU A 28 12.45 -11.26 -1.01
CA GLU A 28 13.85 -11.61 -1.21
C GLU A 28 14.41 -12.23 0.08
N GLY A 29 14.43 -13.57 0.14
CA GLY A 29 14.75 -14.29 1.37
C GLY A 29 13.68 -14.05 2.43
N ASP A 30 14.09 -13.59 3.62
CA ASP A 30 13.17 -13.25 4.71
C ASP A 30 12.66 -11.80 4.65
N LYS A 31 13.11 -11.03 3.66
CA LYS A 31 12.74 -9.62 3.51
C LYS A 31 11.51 -9.47 2.62
N ARG A 32 10.54 -8.69 3.09
CA ARG A 32 9.32 -8.34 2.37
C ARG A 32 9.27 -6.83 2.19
N THR A 33 9.41 -6.36 0.95
CA THR A 33 9.44 -4.93 0.63
C THR A 33 8.22 -4.55 -0.20
N LEU A 34 7.49 -3.51 0.18
CA LEU A 34 6.40 -2.95 -0.61
C LEU A 34 6.98 -2.27 -1.85
N THR A 35 6.67 -2.79 -3.04
CA THR A 35 7.27 -2.32 -4.30
C THR A 35 6.26 -1.72 -5.25
N PHE A 36 4.97 -2.03 -5.11
CA PHE A 36 3.92 -1.40 -5.88
C PHE A 36 2.64 -1.20 -5.06
N MET A 37 1.96 -0.09 -5.33
CA MET A 37 0.60 0.15 -4.87
C MET A 37 -0.21 0.70 -6.04
N ASP A 38 -1.40 0.14 -6.27
CA ASP A 38 -2.34 0.60 -7.30
C ASP A 38 -3.09 1.87 -6.85
N CYS A 39 -2.34 2.87 -6.39
CA CYS A 39 -2.80 4.20 -6.12
C CYS A 39 -1.66 5.21 -6.27
N ALA A 40 -1.98 6.50 -6.43
CA ALA A 40 -0.97 7.54 -6.59
C ALA A 40 -0.39 8.04 -5.25
N HIS A 41 -0.07 7.14 -4.30
CA HIS A 41 0.36 7.53 -2.94
C HIS A 41 1.48 8.58 -2.95
N ASP A 42 2.58 8.33 -3.67
CA ASP A 42 3.76 9.20 -3.72
C ASP A 42 3.48 10.62 -4.24
N ARG A 43 2.37 10.82 -4.95
CA ARG A 43 1.95 12.11 -5.50
C ARG A 43 0.66 12.63 -4.87
N CYS A 44 0.10 11.93 -3.90
CA CYS A 44 -1.17 12.27 -3.28
C CYS A 44 -0.98 13.43 -2.30
N VAL A 45 -1.76 14.50 -2.42
CA VAL A 45 -1.72 15.64 -1.49
C VAL A 45 -2.08 15.25 -0.04
N ASN A 46 -2.73 14.10 0.15
CA ASN A 46 -3.11 13.55 1.46
C ASN A 46 -2.17 12.41 1.92
N HIS A 47 -1.03 12.17 1.27
CA HIS A 47 -0.18 11.00 1.50
C HIS A 47 0.26 10.87 2.97
N ALA A 48 0.59 11.99 3.63
CA ALA A 48 1.02 12.03 5.02
C ALA A 48 -0.01 11.48 6.03
N ALA A 49 -1.29 11.42 5.66
CA ALA A 49 -2.38 10.90 6.49
C ALA A 49 -3.08 9.69 5.84
N CYS A 50 -2.39 8.99 4.93
CA CYS A 50 -2.96 7.84 4.22
C CYS A 50 -2.89 6.58 5.09
N GLU A 51 -4.03 6.19 5.68
CA GLU A 51 -4.12 4.97 6.48
C GLU A 51 -3.91 3.68 5.66
N ILE A 52 -4.27 3.69 4.37
CA ILE A 52 -4.04 2.54 3.47
C ILE A 52 -2.54 2.29 3.30
N TYR A 53 -1.76 3.34 3.05
CA TYR A 53 -0.30 3.23 2.93
C TYR A 53 0.34 2.84 4.24
N LYS A 54 -0.12 3.42 5.36
CA LYS A 54 0.37 3.06 6.69
C LYS A 54 0.21 1.55 6.94
N GLN A 55 -0.97 0.99 6.67
CA GLN A 55 -1.20 -0.45 6.78
C GLN A 55 -0.30 -1.26 5.83
N ALA A 56 -0.15 -0.82 4.58
CA ALA A 56 0.73 -1.48 3.61
C ALA A 56 2.19 -1.53 4.09
N HIS A 57 2.69 -0.40 4.57
CA HIS A 57 4.06 -0.27 5.07
C HIS A 57 4.29 -1.10 6.34
N GLU A 58 3.30 -1.20 7.24
CA GLU A 58 3.35 -2.04 8.43
C GLU A 58 3.43 -3.55 8.12
N MET A 59 3.09 -3.96 6.90
CA MET A 59 3.18 -5.36 6.46
C MET A 59 4.55 -5.73 5.85
N GLU A 60 5.47 -4.79 5.70
CA GLU A 60 6.87 -5.07 5.33
C GLU A 60 7.61 -5.81 6.47
N ARG A 61 8.61 -6.64 6.12
CA ARG A 61 9.40 -7.46 7.06
C ARG A 61 10.89 -7.43 6.72
#